data_AF-A0A2K8K6J6-F1
#
_entry.id   AF-A0A2K8K6J6-F1
#
_cell.length_a   1.000
_cell.length_b   1.000
_cell.length_c   1.000
_cell.angle_alpha   90.00
_cell.angle_beta   90.00
_cell.angle_gamma   90.00
#
_symmetry.space_group_name_H-M   'P 1'
#
loop_
_entity.id
_entity.type
_entity.pdbx_description
1 polymer ?
#
loop_
_entity_poly.entity_id
_entity_poly.type
_entity_poly.pdbx_seq_one_letter_code
_entity_poly.pdbx_strand_id
1 'polypeptide(L)'
;MHTPFDPHRPMRSWVATLDQLSLSDEAGDAEVTATLPPVFRRMYPEFRRHHVVSPEGQSFDSFRGYIRGLDATLPTMDDLETAPELCRWSLVRRPASAYCQLTGYVTGHPQLDWGSPVVTSTVFRIGPGLQWARTWSRFYRLTEYDPTILERMHATGVISRDAQMVQID
;
A
#
# COMPACT_ATOMS: atom_id res chain seq x y z
N MET A 1 14.70 14.91 -12.40
CA MET A 1 14.43 15.49 -11.06
C MET A 1 13.70 14.42 -10.26
N HIS A 2 14.20 14.06 -9.07
CA HIS A 2 13.53 13.08 -8.22
C HIS A 2 12.27 13.75 -7.64
N THR A 3 11.08 13.17 -7.86
CA THR A 3 9.86 13.69 -7.23
C THR A 3 10.04 13.64 -5.71
N PRO A 4 9.79 14.75 -4.98
CA PRO A 4 9.85 14.75 -3.52
C PRO A 4 8.84 13.75 -2.96
N PHE A 5 9.15 13.18 -1.79
CA PHE A 5 8.25 12.25 -1.12
C PHE A 5 6.99 13.00 -0.67
N ASP A 6 5.82 12.46 -1.02
CA ASP A 6 4.50 12.98 -0.65
C ASP A 6 3.83 11.95 0.28
N PRO A 7 3.60 12.27 1.57
CA PRO A 7 2.96 11.34 2.51
C PRO A 7 1.51 11.02 2.14
N HIS A 8 0.81 11.88 1.39
CA HIS A 8 -0.52 11.58 0.89
C HIS A 8 -0.50 10.65 -0.33
N ARG A 9 0.64 10.55 -1.03
CA ARG A 9 0.82 9.67 -2.19
C ARG A 9 2.16 8.93 -2.13
N PRO A 10 2.38 8.04 -1.14
CA PRO A 10 3.70 7.46 -0.85
C PRO A 10 4.30 6.67 -2.01
N MET A 11 3.46 6.18 -2.92
CA MET A 11 3.85 5.40 -4.09
C MET A 11 4.05 6.24 -5.36
N ARG A 12 3.77 7.55 -5.35
CA ARG A 12 3.78 8.41 -6.56
C ARG A 12 5.07 8.31 -7.37
N SER A 13 6.22 8.44 -6.71
CA SER A 13 7.53 8.36 -7.37
C SER A 13 7.80 6.96 -7.91
N TRP A 14 7.39 5.92 -7.19
CA TRP A 14 7.54 4.53 -7.62
C TRP A 14 6.65 4.18 -8.80
N VAL A 15 5.42 4.70 -8.86
CA VAL A 15 4.52 4.57 -10.01
C VAL A 15 5.19 5.18 -11.25
N ALA A 16 5.76 6.38 -11.14
CA ALA A 16 6.49 7.01 -12.24
C ALA A 16 7.73 6.20 -12.67
N THR A 17 8.47 5.61 -11.73
CA THR A 17 9.58 4.70 -12.06
C THR A 17 9.10 3.45 -12.79
N LEU A 18 7.98 2.85 -12.37
CA LEU A 18 7.40 1.67 -13.00
C LEU A 18 7.00 1.93 -14.47
N ASP A 19 6.47 3.12 -14.74
CA ASP A 19 6.08 3.57 -16.08
C ASP A 19 7.29 3.76 -17.02
N GLN A 20 8.48 4.04 -16.47
CA GLN A 20 9.71 4.21 -17.25
C GLN A 20 10.45 2.91 -17.56
N LEU A 21 10.10 1.80 -16.88
CA LEU A 21 10.72 0.51 -17.20
C LEU A 21 10.38 0.11 -18.64
N SER A 22 11.21 -0.68 -19.28
CA SER A 22 10.87 -1.33 -20.55
C SER A 22 11.21 -2.79 -20.38
N LEU A 23 10.17 -3.62 -20.36
CA LEU A 23 10.29 -5.07 -20.28
C LEU A 23 9.74 -5.67 -21.57
N SER A 24 10.41 -6.71 -22.05
CA SER A 24 9.93 -7.48 -23.20
C SER A 24 8.62 -8.17 -22.85
N ASP A 25 7.70 -8.26 -23.82
CA ASP A 25 6.47 -9.06 -23.69
C ASP A 25 6.76 -10.56 -23.54
N GLU A 26 7.96 -11.01 -23.94
CA GLU A 26 8.42 -12.39 -23.77
C GLU A 26 9.11 -12.65 -22.41
N ALA A 27 9.32 -11.61 -21.60
CA ALA A 27 10.00 -11.76 -20.31
C ALA A 27 9.17 -12.62 -19.35
N GLY A 28 9.79 -13.65 -18.79
CA GLY A 28 9.15 -14.51 -17.81
C GLY A 28 8.94 -13.81 -16.46
N ASP A 29 8.01 -14.32 -15.64
CA ASP A 29 7.66 -13.71 -14.34
C ASP A 29 8.86 -13.51 -13.40
N ALA A 30 9.83 -14.43 -13.42
CA ALA A 30 11.04 -14.32 -12.62
C ALA A 30 11.94 -13.16 -13.07
N GLU A 31 12.07 -12.95 -14.38
CA GLU A 31 12.85 -11.86 -14.98
C GLU A 31 12.21 -10.50 -14.69
N VAL A 32 10.89 -10.41 -14.87
CA VAL A 32 10.11 -9.21 -14.51
C VAL A 32 10.33 -8.87 -13.04
N THR A 33 10.16 -9.86 -12.15
CA THR A 33 10.33 -9.66 -10.70
C THR A 33 11.75 -9.22 -10.32
N ALA A 34 12.78 -9.76 -10.97
CA ALA A 34 14.17 -9.38 -10.70
C ALA A 34 14.46 -7.92 -11.09
N THR A 35 13.86 -7.45 -12.20
CA THR A 35 14.02 -6.09 -12.72
C THR A 35 13.24 -5.05 -11.93
N LEU A 36 12.15 -5.46 -11.26
CA LEU A 36 11.32 -4.56 -10.49
C LEU A 36 12.06 -3.95 -9.27
N PRO A 37 11.82 -2.65 -8.97
CA PRO A 37 12.22 -2.05 -7.70
C PRO A 37 11.73 -2.88 -6.51
N PRO A 38 12.47 -2.92 -5.39
CA PRO A 38 12.12 -3.72 -4.21
C PRO A 38 10.67 -3.55 -3.74
N VAL A 39 10.13 -2.33 -3.89
CA VAL A 39 8.74 -2.01 -3.50
C VAL A 39 7.71 -2.92 -4.21
N PHE A 40 7.95 -3.24 -5.49
CA PHE A 40 7.02 -3.99 -6.34
C PHE A 40 7.29 -5.50 -6.41
N ARG A 41 8.45 -5.98 -5.94
CA ARG A 41 8.85 -7.40 -6.10
C ARG A 41 7.89 -8.39 -5.47
N ARG A 42 7.17 -8.00 -4.40
CA ARG A 42 6.11 -8.83 -3.81
C ARG A 42 4.74 -8.60 -4.45
N MET A 43 4.48 -7.37 -4.92
CA MET A 43 3.21 -6.98 -5.52
C MET A 43 2.98 -7.66 -6.88
N TYR A 44 4.02 -7.79 -7.71
CA TYR A 44 3.86 -8.39 -9.05
C TYR A 44 3.43 -9.87 -8.98
N PRO A 45 4.10 -10.76 -8.22
CA PRO A 45 3.62 -12.13 -8.05
C PRO A 45 2.25 -12.22 -7.38
N GLU A 46 1.92 -11.30 -6.46
CA GLU A 46 0.60 -11.25 -5.84
C GLU A 46 -0.49 -10.85 -6.85
N PHE A 47 -0.21 -9.86 -7.70
CA PHE A 47 -1.08 -9.46 -8.80
C PHE A 47 -1.36 -10.64 -9.74
N ARG A 48 -0.30 -11.36 -10.13
CA ARG A 48 -0.38 -12.54 -11.00
C ARG A 48 -1.24 -13.65 -10.42
N ARG A 49 -1.31 -13.80 -9.09
CA ARG A 49 -2.14 -14.82 -8.41
C ARG A 49 -3.60 -14.44 -8.30
N HIS A 50 -3.91 -13.15 -8.09
CA HIS A 50 -5.25 -12.73 -7.66
C HIS A 50 -6.06 -11.98 -8.73
N HIS A 51 -5.42 -11.42 -9.76
CA HIS A 51 -6.09 -10.64 -10.81
C HIS A 51 -6.26 -11.40 -12.13
N VAL A 52 -6.56 -12.70 -12.03
CA VAL A 52 -6.76 -13.59 -13.18
C VAL A 52 -8.10 -13.29 -13.86
N VAL A 53 -8.09 -12.41 -14.86
CA VAL A 53 -9.27 -12.14 -15.71
C VAL A 53 -9.14 -12.85 -17.07
N SER A 54 -7.92 -12.97 -17.62
CA SER A 54 -7.60 -13.74 -18.84
C SER A 54 -6.07 -13.85 -19.02
N PRO A 55 -5.55 -14.64 -20.00
CA PRO A 55 -4.14 -14.63 -20.40
C PRO A 55 -3.63 -13.25 -20.88
N GLU A 56 -4.52 -12.35 -21.30
CA GLU A 56 -4.19 -10.99 -21.71
C GLU A 56 -4.10 -10.03 -20.50
N GLY A 57 -4.86 -10.29 -19.43
CA GLY A 57 -4.79 -9.55 -18.15
C GLY A 57 -3.53 -9.84 -17.32
N GLN A 58 -2.61 -10.61 -17.89
CA GLN A 58 -1.43 -11.17 -17.25
C GLN A 58 -0.14 -10.44 -17.64
N SER A 59 -0.21 -9.46 -18.55
CA SER A 59 0.94 -8.69 -19.01
C SER A 59 1.51 -7.76 -17.92
N PHE A 60 2.78 -7.37 -18.09
CA PHE A 60 3.39 -6.33 -17.26
C PHE A 60 2.64 -4.99 -17.37
N ASP A 61 2.06 -4.70 -18.54
CA ASP A 61 1.22 -3.52 -18.74
C ASP A 61 -0.10 -3.57 -17.97
N SER A 62 -0.68 -4.76 -17.77
CA SER A 62 -1.84 -4.94 -16.88
C SER A 62 -1.47 -4.64 -15.43
N PHE A 63 -0.31 -5.12 -14.98
CA PHE A 63 0.22 -4.78 -13.64
C PHE A 63 0.44 -3.28 -13.48
N ARG A 64 1.03 -2.61 -14.48
CA ARG A 64 1.18 -1.14 -14.50
C ARG A 64 -0.15 -0.42 -14.44
N GLY A 65 -1.11 -0.84 -15.25
CA GLY A 65 -2.48 -0.31 -15.22
C GLY A 65 -3.10 -0.42 -13.83
N TYR A 66 -2.97 -1.58 -13.20
CA TYR A 66 -3.46 -1.83 -11.85
C TYR A 66 -2.79 -0.92 -10.81
N ILE A 67 -1.45 -0.82 -10.82
CA ILE A 67 -0.69 0.06 -9.93
C ILE A 67 -1.10 1.53 -10.08
N ARG A 68 -1.25 2.01 -11.32
CA ARG A 68 -1.74 3.37 -11.60
C ARG A 68 -3.16 3.58 -11.06
N GLY A 69 -4.03 2.57 -11.24
CA GLY A 69 -5.38 2.57 -10.70
C GLY A 69 -5.39 2.76 -9.18
N LEU A 70 -4.58 2.01 -8.44
CA LEU A 70 -4.50 2.11 -6.97
C LEU A 70 -4.11 3.52 -6.48
N ASP A 71 -3.25 4.21 -7.21
CA ASP A 71 -2.77 5.55 -6.88
C ASP A 71 -3.71 6.68 -7.34
N ALA A 72 -4.48 6.45 -8.40
CA ALA A 72 -5.42 7.42 -8.98
C ALA A 72 -6.83 7.35 -8.38
N THR A 73 -7.28 6.16 -7.97
CA THR A 73 -8.68 5.92 -7.58
C THR A 73 -9.03 6.64 -6.27
N LEU A 74 -10.19 7.29 -6.28
CA LEU A 74 -10.86 7.82 -5.08
C LEU A 74 -11.93 6.81 -4.66
N PRO A 75 -12.17 6.63 -3.35
CA PRO A 75 -13.26 5.77 -2.91
C PRO A 75 -14.60 6.40 -3.26
N THR A 76 -15.56 5.56 -3.61
CA THR A 76 -16.98 5.90 -3.61
C THR A 76 -17.53 5.88 -2.18
N MET A 77 -18.78 6.32 -1.97
CA MET A 77 -19.43 6.18 -0.66
C MET A 77 -19.56 4.72 -0.26
N ASP A 78 -19.99 3.85 -1.19
CA ASP A 78 -20.14 2.41 -0.96
C ASP A 78 -18.81 1.73 -0.60
N ASP A 79 -17.71 2.17 -1.22
CA ASP A 79 -16.36 1.69 -0.86
C ASP A 79 -16.02 2.01 0.60
N LEU A 80 -16.42 3.18 1.11
CA LEU A 80 -16.12 3.59 2.48
C LEU A 80 -17.07 2.96 3.50
N GLU A 81 -18.35 2.81 3.17
CA GLU A 81 -19.35 2.18 4.05
C GLU A 81 -18.95 0.74 4.42
N THR A 82 -18.38 0.02 3.45
CA THR A 82 -17.92 -1.36 3.63
C THR A 82 -16.46 -1.47 4.05
N ALA A 83 -15.71 -0.36 4.05
CA ALA A 83 -14.30 -0.37 4.43
C ALA A 83 -14.10 -0.62 5.94
N PRO A 84 -13.08 -1.42 6.31
CA PRO A 84 -12.64 -1.53 7.69
C PRO A 84 -12.22 -0.17 8.23
N GLU A 85 -12.47 0.04 9.52
CA GLU A 85 -12.00 1.23 10.22
C GLU A 85 -10.62 0.96 10.81
N LEU A 86 -9.72 1.93 10.69
CA LEU A 86 -8.43 1.94 11.33
C LEU A 86 -8.35 3.13 12.29
N CYS A 87 -8.31 2.84 13.58
CA CYS A 87 -8.22 3.83 14.65
C CYS A 87 -6.83 3.84 15.29
N ARG A 88 -6.50 4.95 15.96
CA ARG A 88 -5.18 5.24 16.54
C ARG A 88 -4.05 4.86 15.59
N TRP A 89 -4.12 5.45 14.41
CA TRP A 89 -3.31 5.02 13.29
C TRP A 89 -2.17 5.99 13.02
N SER A 90 -1.16 5.46 12.35
CA SER A 90 0.00 6.22 11.88
C SER A 90 0.51 5.69 10.55
N LEU A 91 1.11 6.56 9.74
CA LEU A 91 1.86 6.17 8.54
C LEU A 91 3.30 5.87 8.93
N VAL A 92 3.77 4.70 8.51
CA VAL A 92 5.12 4.22 8.81
C VAL A 92 5.82 3.80 7.54
N ARG A 93 7.14 3.92 7.52
CA ARG A 93 8.00 3.47 6.41
C ARG A 93 8.95 2.40 6.88
N ARG A 94 9.12 1.33 6.08
CA ARG A 94 10.19 0.34 6.27
C ARG A 94 11.38 0.67 5.37
N PRO A 95 12.53 1.08 5.93
CA PRO A 95 13.68 1.54 5.14
C PRO A 95 14.16 0.52 4.10
N ALA A 96 14.23 -0.77 4.47
CA ALA A 96 14.79 -1.82 3.60
C ALA A 96 13.95 -2.10 2.34
N SER A 97 12.64 -1.88 2.39
CA SER A 97 11.72 -2.16 1.27
C SER A 97 11.15 -0.89 0.63
N ALA A 98 11.37 0.26 1.26
CA ALA A 98 10.67 1.51 0.99
C ALA A 98 9.13 1.41 1.08
N TYR A 99 8.59 0.39 1.75
CA TYR A 99 7.14 0.23 1.94
C TYR A 99 6.65 1.29 2.90
N CYS A 100 5.64 2.05 2.51
CA CYS A 100 4.84 2.86 3.41
C CYS A 100 3.58 2.07 3.78
N GLN A 101 3.32 1.88 5.07
CA GLN A 101 2.20 1.08 5.60
C GLN A 101 1.45 1.92 6.62
N LEU A 102 0.18 1.62 6.87
CA LEU A 102 -0.49 2.11 8.07
C LEU A 102 -0.33 1.08 9.19
N THR A 103 -0.24 1.57 10.41
CA THR A 103 -0.33 0.74 11.61
C THR A 103 -1.33 1.35 12.58
N GLY A 104 -2.05 0.52 13.33
CA GLY A 104 -3.15 0.95 14.20
C GLY A 104 -3.99 -0.24 14.68
N TYR A 105 -5.20 0.04 15.15
CA TYR A 105 -6.17 -1.00 15.51
C TYR A 105 -7.31 -1.03 14.48
N VAL A 106 -7.65 -2.22 14.02
CA VAL A 106 -8.66 -2.41 12.97
C VAL A 106 -9.97 -2.97 13.51
N THR A 107 -11.09 -2.48 12.99
CA THR A 107 -12.42 -3.04 13.22
C THR A 107 -13.14 -3.23 11.87
N GLY A 108 -14.11 -4.15 11.83
CA GLY A 108 -14.83 -4.48 10.58
C GLY A 108 -13.97 -5.16 9.50
N HIS A 109 -12.79 -5.68 9.86
CA HIS A 109 -11.94 -6.40 8.91
C HIS A 109 -12.48 -7.82 8.67
N PRO A 110 -12.58 -8.31 7.42
CA PRO A 110 -13.18 -9.61 7.11
C PRO A 110 -12.37 -10.83 7.61
N GLN A 111 -11.12 -10.62 8.03
CA GLN A 111 -10.19 -11.69 8.41
C GLN A 111 -9.52 -11.47 9.77
N LEU A 112 -9.77 -10.33 10.43
CA LEU A 112 -9.11 -10.00 11.69
C LEU A 112 -10.18 -9.71 12.73
N ASP A 113 -9.89 -10.10 13.97
CA ASP A 113 -10.78 -9.85 15.09
C ASP A 113 -10.93 -8.35 15.35
N TRP A 114 -12.06 -7.99 15.93
CA TRP A 114 -12.37 -6.61 16.30
C TRP A 114 -11.30 -6.02 17.23
N GLY A 115 -10.72 -4.88 16.85
CA GLY A 115 -9.71 -4.19 17.63
C GLY A 115 -8.31 -4.80 17.52
N SER A 116 -8.07 -5.69 16.54
CA SER A 116 -6.75 -6.28 16.33
C SER A 116 -5.71 -5.21 15.96
N PRO A 117 -4.50 -5.23 16.54
CA PRO A 117 -3.41 -4.41 16.03
C PRO A 117 -2.97 -4.93 14.66
N VAL A 118 -2.72 -4.03 13.71
CA VAL A 118 -2.41 -4.41 12.33
C VAL A 118 -1.32 -3.53 11.73
N VAL A 119 -0.54 -4.12 10.82
CA VAL A 119 0.24 -3.38 9.82
C VAL A 119 -0.38 -3.68 8.46
N THR A 120 -0.86 -2.67 7.76
CA THR A 120 -1.56 -2.85 6.49
C THR A 120 -0.59 -3.23 5.37
N SER A 121 -1.12 -3.66 4.22
CA SER A 121 -0.36 -3.63 2.97
C SER A 121 0.08 -2.20 2.59
N THR A 122 0.98 -2.07 1.61
CA THR A 122 1.51 -0.77 1.19
C THR A 122 0.41 0.24 0.86
N VAL A 123 0.60 1.48 1.34
CA VAL A 123 -0.29 2.63 1.13
C VAL A 123 0.04 3.29 -0.19
N PHE A 124 -0.99 3.46 -1.02
CA PHE A 124 -0.90 4.20 -2.27
C PHE A 124 -1.36 5.64 -2.10
N ARG A 125 -2.41 5.84 -1.30
CA ARG A 125 -3.02 7.16 -1.13
C ARG A 125 -3.63 7.36 0.24
N ILE A 126 -3.53 8.56 0.79
CA ILE A 126 -4.25 9.03 1.97
C ILE A 126 -5.06 10.25 1.55
N GLY A 127 -6.35 10.29 1.90
CA GLY A 127 -7.22 11.42 1.62
C GLY A 127 -6.74 12.70 2.33
N PRO A 128 -6.96 13.89 1.75
CA PRO A 128 -6.47 15.16 2.32
C PRO A 128 -7.05 15.47 3.71
N GLY A 129 -8.24 14.95 4.03
CA GLY A 129 -8.85 15.09 5.36
C GLY A 129 -8.43 14.01 6.36
N LEU A 130 -7.49 13.13 6.00
CA LEU A 130 -7.07 11.99 6.83
C LEU A 130 -8.21 11.05 7.24
N GLN A 131 -9.27 10.99 6.43
CA GLN A 131 -10.49 10.21 6.68
C GLN A 131 -10.49 8.84 5.99
N TRP A 132 -9.60 8.62 5.02
CA TRP A 132 -9.49 7.36 4.32
C TRP A 132 -8.09 7.14 3.77
N ALA A 133 -7.74 5.88 3.54
CA ALA A 133 -6.55 5.51 2.78
C ALA A 133 -6.85 4.39 1.79
N ARG A 134 -6.18 4.44 0.63
CA ARG A 134 -6.08 3.32 -0.30
C ARG A 134 -4.77 2.59 -0.06
N THR A 135 -4.89 1.31 0.26
CA THR A 135 -3.77 0.37 0.31
C THR A 135 -3.77 -0.52 -0.92
N TRP A 136 -2.78 -1.41 -1.05
CA TRP A 136 -2.77 -2.44 -2.09
C TRP A 136 -4.10 -3.21 -2.14
N SER A 137 -4.54 -3.74 -1.00
CA SER A 137 -5.68 -4.65 -0.96
C SER A 137 -7.04 -3.97 -0.84
N ARG A 138 -7.14 -2.82 -0.15
CA ARG A 138 -8.44 -2.21 0.19
C ARG A 138 -8.37 -0.74 0.56
N PHE A 139 -9.55 -0.13 0.65
CA PHE A 139 -9.74 1.12 1.37
C PHE A 139 -9.87 0.87 2.89
N TYR A 140 -9.46 1.87 3.67
CA TYR A 140 -9.71 1.96 5.10
C TYR A 140 -10.39 3.30 5.39
N ARG A 141 -11.35 3.31 6.31
CA ARG A 141 -11.79 4.53 7.00
C ARG A 141 -10.81 4.84 8.12
N LEU A 142 -10.35 6.08 8.18
CA LEU A 142 -9.38 6.54 9.15
C LEU A 142 -10.08 7.45 10.16
N THR A 143 -9.84 7.25 11.45
CA THR A 143 -10.56 7.97 12.52
C THR A 143 -9.62 8.78 13.41
N GLU A 144 -8.89 8.12 14.31
CA GLU A 144 -7.99 8.78 15.26
C GLU A 144 -6.54 8.66 14.76
N TYR A 145 -5.90 9.76 14.35
CA TYR A 145 -4.46 9.79 14.08
C TYR A 145 -3.70 9.83 15.41
N ASP A 146 -2.78 8.90 15.61
CA ASP A 146 -1.98 8.78 16.84
C ASP A 146 -0.51 8.48 16.49
N PRO A 147 0.39 9.49 16.49
CA PRO A 147 1.81 9.30 16.20
C PRO A 147 2.54 8.50 17.29
N THR A 148 1.95 8.26 18.46
CA THR A 148 2.58 7.45 19.51
C THR A 148 2.35 5.96 19.30
N ILE A 149 1.45 5.58 18.38
CA ILE A 149 1.08 4.18 18.19
C ILE A 149 2.26 3.31 17.76
N LEU A 150 3.21 3.86 17.00
CA LEU A 150 4.37 3.10 16.52
C LEU A 150 5.19 2.52 17.68
N GLU A 151 5.36 3.28 18.77
CA GLU A 151 6.08 2.81 19.96
C GLU A 151 5.38 1.60 20.58
N ARG A 152 4.05 1.62 20.66
CA ARG A 152 3.23 0.50 21.14
C ARG A 152 3.32 -0.71 20.22
N MET A 153 3.34 -0.49 18.90
CA MET A 153 3.42 -1.55 17.89
C MET A 153 4.80 -2.21 17.88
N HIS A 154 5.86 -1.46 18.19
CA HIS A 154 7.19 -2.03 18.43
C HIS A 154 7.24 -2.86 19.73
N ALA A 155 6.67 -2.34 20.81
CA ALA A 155 6.68 -3.01 22.11
C ALA A 155 5.96 -4.38 22.07
N THR A 156 4.90 -4.48 21.28
CA THR A 156 4.11 -5.71 21.08
C THR A 156 4.63 -6.62 19.97
N GLY A 157 5.64 -6.18 19.21
CA GLY A 157 6.23 -6.96 18.11
C GLY A 157 5.37 -7.02 16.84
N VAL A 158 4.28 -6.25 16.76
CA VAL A 158 3.38 -6.17 15.60
C VAL A 158 4.11 -5.61 14.37
N ILE A 159 5.05 -4.68 14.59
CA ILE A 159 5.91 -4.12 13.54
C ILE A 159 7.38 -4.16 13.95
N SER A 160 8.26 -4.43 12.98
CA SER A 160 9.70 -4.52 13.18
C SER A 160 10.29 -3.19 13.64
N ARG A 161 11.32 -3.23 14.48
CA ARG A 161 11.95 -2.05 15.13
C ARG A 161 12.63 -1.08 14.16
N ASP A 162 12.86 -1.48 12.91
CA ASP A 162 13.41 -0.62 11.87
C ASP A 162 12.34 0.27 11.20
N ALA A 163 11.05 0.02 11.43
CA ALA A 163 10.00 0.88 10.89
C ALA A 163 10.07 2.28 11.51
N GLN A 164 9.92 3.30 10.68
CA GLN A 164 10.05 4.70 11.04
C GLN A 164 8.73 5.41 10.83
N MET A 165 8.41 6.35 11.72
CA MET A 165 7.25 7.21 11.54
C MET A 165 7.44 8.12 10.33
N VAL A 166 6.37 8.32 9.57
CA VAL A 166 6.29 9.33 8.52
C VAL A 166 5.34 10.41 9.00
N GLN A 167 5.83 11.65 9.07
CA GLN A 167 4.97 12.79 9.37
C GLN A 167 4.04 13.05 8.17
N ILE A 168 2.77 13.32 8.49
CA ILE A 168 1.76 13.77 7.54
C ILE A 168 1.39 15.18 8.00
N ASP A 169 1.73 16.17 7.18
CA ASP A 169 1.44 17.58 7.42
C ASP A 169 0.01 17.95 6.98
#